data_AF-A0AAV7M1S8-F1
#
_entry.id   AF-A0AAV7M1S8-F1
#
_cell.length_a   1.000
_cell.length_b   1.000
_cell.length_c   1.000
_cell.angle_alpha   90.00
_cell.angle_beta   90.00
_cell.angle_gamma   90.00
#
_symmetry.space_group_name_H-M   'P 1'
#
loop_
_entity.id
_entity.type
_entity.pdbx_description
1 polymer ?
#
loop_
_entity_poly.entity_id
_entity_poly.type
_entity_poly.pdbx_seq_one_letter_code
_entity_poly.pdbx_strand_id
1 'polypeptide(L)'
;MVQPSGSPGSDFDITGGASSLGRSAMLHLPSELVNHEAFQRLLVENQDLREALHQSNRMLRERYNEFVHFQTIQKEEKEFLMQKFSEARQTVEKLRAERDSLRMQMDEQSKVLMKSTNQVAEGGTDFVQLLKERKEQLEENVRQLQENNQKLKQEKGDLLTAYQELQTKLAQSPPGEVGTGAEKAKELESVGDRAALEELQKKLKDAETRNDILKIKLDTIRGDALKKEKEMELKNEQTIQALRQQVEHLVDDKVTVKAQVTSLLGELQESNNSLKECSAQKLKLEDSLRGACNETVQLKREKEALQQQHSLQVDQYLMQVQNLETALKMERQNASEDKRKLAQLQAAYHHLFQEYDAHIKTSLENAKKNQVVDLDDLKQQLQQAEEALVAKQELIDKLKEDAEHYKTQLETIPVLKAQADIYKMDFQAEREAREKLHEQRDHLQEQLEQLQRAFEKLKKDSDVAARARIEEMRNRHSDNFRGGGAQLVAYPGNQGPYAQNLVAYPPNPLPYAQNPGNFHMHQGAGGRANEEQPDFCCPKCQYKAPDMDTLQIHVMECIQ
;
A
#
# COMPACT_ATOMS: atom_id res chain seq x y z
N MET A 1 -37.41 37.61 -50.97
CA MET A 1 -38.23 36.95 -52.01
C MET A 1 -38.45 35.50 -51.60
N VAL A 2 -39.68 35.00 -51.73
CA VAL A 2 -40.13 33.61 -51.47
C VAL A 2 -39.85 33.05 -50.05
N GLN A 3 -40.83 33.25 -49.16
CA GLN A 3 -41.22 32.26 -48.14
C GLN A 3 -42.46 31.46 -48.65
N PRO A 4 -43.33 30.81 -47.83
CA PRO A 4 -43.24 29.37 -47.58
C PRO A 4 -44.57 28.60 -47.81
N SER A 5 -44.54 27.28 -47.75
CA SER A 5 -45.69 26.41 -47.42
C SER A 5 -45.19 24.97 -47.23
N GLY A 6 -45.77 24.13 -46.37
CA GLY A 6 -46.79 24.36 -45.34
C GLY A 6 -47.15 23.01 -44.70
N SER A 7 -47.38 22.97 -43.39
CA SER A 7 -48.07 21.83 -42.77
C SER A 7 -49.57 22.00 -42.95
N PRO A 8 -50.30 20.89 -43.11
CA PRO A 8 -51.42 20.66 -42.21
C PRO A 8 -51.36 19.27 -41.59
N GLY A 9 -51.72 19.19 -40.31
CA GLY A 9 -52.20 17.93 -39.75
C GLY A 9 -53.65 17.70 -40.17
N SER A 10 -54.03 16.45 -40.36
CA SER A 10 -55.43 16.01 -40.38
C SER A 10 -55.50 14.55 -39.98
N ASP A 11 -56.30 14.27 -38.98
CA ASP A 11 -56.58 12.93 -38.48
C ASP A 11 -57.03 11.99 -39.61
N PHE A 12 -56.54 10.76 -39.58
CA PHE A 12 -57.19 9.64 -40.26
C PHE A 12 -57.21 8.44 -39.32
N ASP A 13 -58.15 8.51 -38.37
CA ASP A 13 -58.49 7.40 -37.52
C ASP A 13 -59.42 6.43 -38.29
N ILE A 14 -59.24 5.13 -38.05
CA ILE A 14 -60.15 4.04 -38.43
C ILE A 14 -60.60 3.96 -39.91
N THR A 15 -60.01 3.03 -40.67
CA THR A 15 -60.81 1.95 -41.29
C THR A 15 -59.94 0.71 -41.51
N GLY A 16 -60.52 -0.47 -41.24
CA GLY A 16 -59.82 -1.75 -41.28
C GLY A 16 -59.43 -2.19 -42.70
N GLY A 17 -58.28 -1.72 -43.20
CA GLY A 17 -57.61 -2.27 -44.37
C GLY A 17 -56.97 -3.63 -44.07
N ALA A 18 -57.79 -4.66 -43.85
CA ALA A 18 -57.30 -6.04 -43.75
C ALA A 18 -56.58 -6.38 -45.06
N SER A 19 -55.25 -6.57 -45.02
CA SER A 19 -54.45 -6.91 -46.19
C SER A 19 -54.99 -8.20 -46.83
N SER A 20 -55.67 -8.07 -47.97
CA SER A 20 -56.43 -9.15 -48.61
C SER A 20 -55.57 -10.18 -49.34
N LEU A 21 -54.31 -10.34 -48.95
CA LEU A 21 -53.38 -11.35 -49.47
C LEU A 21 -53.53 -12.72 -48.76
N GLY A 22 -54.41 -12.83 -47.77
CA GLY A 22 -54.68 -14.06 -47.01
C GLY A 22 -56.12 -14.56 -47.02
N ARG A 23 -57.06 -13.91 -47.73
CA ARG A 23 -58.42 -14.47 -47.87
C ARG A 23 -58.36 -15.68 -48.80
N SER A 24 -58.89 -16.81 -48.31
CA SER A 24 -58.88 -18.09 -48.97
C SER A 24 -59.35 -18.05 -50.43
N ALA A 25 -58.39 -17.95 -51.34
CA ALA A 25 -58.52 -18.52 -52.68
C ALA A 25 -58.42 -20.05 -52.57
N MET A 26 -59.34 -20.66 -51.81
CA MET A 26 -59.64 -22.07 -51.95
C MET A 26 -60.32 -22.22 -53.31
N LEU A 27 -59.50 -22.42 -54.34
CA LEU A 27 -59.92 -23.10 -55.55
C LEU A 27 -60.65 -24.36 -55.10
N HIS A 28 -61.86 -24.57 -55.62
CA HIS A 28 -62.77 -25.60 -55.14
C HIS A 28 -62.17 -26.99 -55.44
N LEU A 29 -61.44 -27.55 -54.47
CA LEU A 29 -60.82 -28.86 -54.64
C LEU A 29 -61.91 -29.96 -54.64
N PRO A 30 -61.80 -30.96 -55.54
CA PRO A 30 -62.67 -32.13 -55.52
C PRO A 30 -62.67 -32.82 -54.15
N SER A 31 -63.85 -33.20 -53.66
CA SER A 31 -64.03 -33.78 -52.32
C SER A 31 -63.24 -35.08 -52.09
N GLU A 32 -62.86 -35.77 -53.16
CA GLU A 32 -62.04 -36.98 -53.14
C GLU A 32 -60.57 -36.71 -52.75
N LEU A 33 -60.02 -35.55 -53.13
CA LEU A 33 -58.65 -35.15 -52.78
C LEU A 33 -58.54 -34.61 -51.35
N VAL A 34 -59.59 -33.94 -50.85
CA VAL A 34 -59.64 -33.38 -49.48
C VAL A 34 -59.61 -34.48 -48.41
N ASN A 35 -60.08 -35.69 -48.75
CA ASN A 35 -60.09 -36.85 -47.85
C ASN A 35 -58.81 -37.70 -47.93
N HIS A 36 -57.88 -37.38 -48.82
CA HIS A 36 -56.63 -38.13 -48.95
C HIS A 36 -55.66 -37.72 -47.82
N GLU A 37 -55.23 -38.67 -46.99
CA GLU A 37 -54.49 -38.40 -45.75
C GLU A 37 -53.21 -37.57 -45.99
N ALA A 38 -52.46 -37.86 -47.05
CA ALA A 38 -51.28 -37.09 -47.44
C ALA A 38 -51.59 -35.61 -47.77
N PHE A 39 -52.77 -35.32 -48.35
CA PHE A 39 -53.18 -33.95 -48.66
C PHE A 39 -53.62 -33.19 -47.40
N GLN A 40 -54.23 -33.88 -46.42
CA GLN A 40 -54.55 -33.30 -45.12
C GLN A 40 -53.29 -32.93 -44.33
N ARG A 41 -52.26 -33.80 -44.33
CA ARG A 41 -50.96 -33.49 -43.73
C ARG A 41 -50.32 -32.26 -44.36
N LEU A 42 -50.27 -32.18 -45.69
CA LEU A 42 -49.75 -31.01 -46.42
C LEU A 42 -50.53 -29.71 -46.13
N LEU A 43 -51.85 -29.79 -45.89
CA LEU A 43 -52.66 -28.63 -45.47
C LEU A 43 -52.28 -28.15 -44.06
N VAL A 44 -52.11 -29.07 -43.11
CA VAL A 44 -51.66 -28.74 -41.75
C VAL A 44 -50.25 -28.16 -41.78
N GLU A 45 -49.30 -28.80 -42.45
CA GLU A 45 -47.94 -28.29 -42.64
C GLU A 45 -47.93 -26.89 -43.28
N ASN A 46 -48.80 -26.63 -44.27
CA ASN A 46 -48.89 -25.30 -44.88
C ASN A 46 -49.50 -24.26 -43.93
N GLN A 47 -50.40 -24.65 -43.03
CA GLN A 47 -50.92 -23.78 -41.99
C GLN A 47 -49.84 -23.47 -40.93
N ASP A 48 -49.15 -24.50 -40.42
CA ASP A 48 -48.05 -24.37 -39.45
C ASP A 48 -46.94 -23.47 -40.00
N LEU A 49 -46.57 -23.62 -41.29
CA LEU A 49 -45.61 -22.75 -41.96
C LEU A 49 -46.07 -21.29 -42.05
N ARG A 50 -47.36 -21.02 -42.28
CA ARG A 50 -47.90 -19.65 -42.27
C ARG A 50 -47.89 -19.07 -40.86
N GLU A 51 -48.26 -19.85 -39.85
CA GLU A 51 -48.25 -19.42 -38.46
C GLU A 51 -46.82 -19.15 -37.98
N ALA A 52 -45.85 -20.02 -38.32
CA ALA A 52 -44.42 -19.80 -38.06
C ALA A 52 -43.88 -18.54 -38.76
N LEU A 53 -44.26 -18.29 -40.03
CA LEU A 53 -43.90 -17.06 -40.74
C LEU A 53 -44.53 -15.82 -40.10
N HIS A 54 -45.78 -15.88 -39.62
CA HIS A 54 -46.41 -14.77 -38.90
C HIS A 54 -45.73 -14.50 -37.56
N GLN A 55 -45.39 -15.54 -36.80
CA GLN A 55 -44.65 -15.43 -35.54
C GLN A 55 -43.25 -14.84 -35.77
N SER A 56 -42.51 -15.33 -36.79
CA SER A 56 -41.19 -14.81 -37.17
C SER A 56 -41.25 -13.33 -37.58
N ASN A 57 -42.22 -12.93 -38.40
CA ASN A 57 -42.42 -11.54 -38.79
C ASN A 57 -42.81 -10.64 -37.60
N ARG A 58 -43.58 -11.17 -36.64
CA ARG A 58 -43.91 -10.45 -35.40
C ARG A 58 -42.66 -10.24 -34.54
N MET A 59 -41.89 -11.30 -34.28
CA MET A 59 -40.64 -11.24 -33.53
C MET A 59 -39.65 -10.26 -34.17
N LEU A 60 -39.52 -10.27 -35.50
CA LEU A 60 -38.65 -9.34 -36.22
C LEU A 60 -39.08 -7.87 -36.05
N ARG A 61 -40.39 -7.60 -36.05
CA ARG A 61 -40.93 -6.24 -35.78
C ARG A 61 -40.69 -5.81 -34.34
N GLU A 62 -40.89 -6.71 -33.38
CA GLU A 62 -40.62 -6.45 -31.96
C GLU A 62 -39.11 -6.14 -31.75
N ARG A 63 -38.20 -6.96 -32.31
CA ARG A 63 -36.75 -6.69 -32.31
C ARG A 63 -36.35 -5.41 -33.02
N TYR A 64 -36.99 -5.07 -34.14
CA TYR A 64 -36.75 -3.81 -34.85
C TYR A 64 -37.16 -2.60 -33.99
N ASN A 65 -38.31 -2.67 -33.31
CA ASN A 65 -38.77 -1.62 -32.41
C ASN A 65 -37.85 -1.46 -31.19
N GLU A 66 -37.39 -2.57 -30.60
CA GLU A 66 -36.36 -2.55 -29.54
C GLU A 66 -35.07 -1.88 -30.01
N PHE A 67 -34.59 -2.22 -31.22
CA PHE A 67 -33.38 -1.62 -31.79
C PHE A 67 -33.53 -0.11 -32.05
N VAL A 68 -34.68 0.33 -32.58
CA VAL A 68 -34.97 1.76 -32.76
C VAL A 68 -35.02 2.49 -31.42
N HIS A 69 -35.67 1.91 -30.40
CA HIS A 69 -35.73 2.51 -29.07
C HIS A 69 -34.34 2.61 -28.41
N PHE A 70 -33.53 1.56 -28.51
CA PHE A 70 -32.13 1.57 -28.05
C PHE A 70 -31.29 2.62 -28.78
N GLN A 71 -31.47 2.79 -30.11
CA GLN A 71 -30.81 3.83 -30.88
C GLN A 71 -31.22 5.24 -30.42
N THR A 72 -32.48 5.46 -30.07
CA THR A 72 -32.95 6.73 -29.48
C THR A 72 -32.27 7.00 -28.13
N ILE A 73 -32.27 6.03 -27.21
CA ILE A 73 -31.61 6.17 -25.89
C ILE A 73 -30.11 6.46 -26.05
N GLN A 74 -29.42 5.72 -26.91
CA GLN A 74 -27.98 5.95 -27.18
C GLN A 74 -27.70 7.35 -27.75
N LYS A 75 -28.63 7.91 -28.53
CA LYS A 75 -28.52 9.28 -29.03
C LYS A 75 -28.71 10.30 -27.90
N GLU A 76 -29.72 10.12 -27.06
CA GLU A 76 -30.01 10.99 -25.90
C GLU A 76 -28.86 10.96 -24.88
N GLU A 77 -28.32 9.78 -24.58
CA GLU A 77 -27.15 9.60 -23.71
C GLU A 77 -25.92 10.33 -24.28
N LYS A 78 -25.64 10.19 -25.57
CA LYS A 78 -24.54 10.91 -26.23
C LYS A 78 -24.73 12.43 -26.18
N GLU A 79 -25.95 12.93 -26.40
CA GLU A 79 -26.28 14.37 -26.31
C GLU A 79 -26.09 14.87 -24.87
N PHE A 80 -26.52 14.10 -23.86
CA PHE A 80 -26.29 14.40 -22.45
C PHE A 80 -24.80 14.44 -22.08
N LEU A 81 -24.00 13.43 -22.48
CA LEU A 81 -22.55 13.45 -22.23
C LEU A 81 -21.89 14.65 -22.94
N MET A 82 -22.26 14.97 -24.18
CA MET A 82 -21.76 16.15 -24.88
C MET A 82 -22.08 17.44 -24.12
N GLN A 83 -23.30 17.59 -23.60
CA GLN A 83 -23.66 18.72 -22.76
C GLN A 83 -22.80 18.78 -21.49
N LYS A 84 -22.62 17.67 -20.77
CA LYS A 84 -21.80 17.61 -19.54
C LYS A 84 -20.33 17.90 -19.80
N PHE A 85 -19.76 17.46 -20.93
CA PHE A 85 -18.41 17.84 -21.34
C PHE A 85 -18.29 19.33 -21.69
N SER A 86 -19.33 19.93 -22.28
CA SER A 86 -19.38 21.38 -22.55
C SER A 86 -19.42 22.19 -21.24
N GLU A 87 -20.30 21.81 -20.30
CA GLU A 87 -20.39 22.42 -18.95
C GLU A 87 -19.07 22.30 -18.18
N ALA A 88 -18.45 21.12 -18.17
CA ALA A 88 -17.15 20.91 -17.55
C ALA A 88 -16.03 21.75 -18.20
N ARG A 89 -16.01 21.85 -19.54
CA ARG A 89 -15.06 22.70 -20.26
C ARG A 89 -15.21 24.17 -19.88
N GLN A 90 -16.44 24.70 -19.86
CA GLN A 90 -16.70 26.08 -19.45
C GLN A 90 -16.27 26.34 -18.00
N THR A 91 -16.42 25.35 -17.11
CA THR A 91 -16.01 25.47 -15.70
C THR A 91 -14.48 25.51 -15.58
N VAL A 92 -13.77 24.68 -16.35
CA VAL A 92 -12.30 24.72 -16.43
C VAL A 92 -11.80 26.02 -17.05
N GLU A 93 -12.48 26.57 -18.06
CA GLU A 93 -12.14 27.87 -18.66
C GLU A 93 -12.32 29.03 -17.67
N LYS A 94 -13.42 29.05 -16.89
CA LYS A 94 -13.63 29.99 -15.78
C LYS A 94 -12.52 29.89 -14.73
N LEU A 95 -12.23 28.69 -14.23
CA LEU A 95 -11.17 28.47 -13.24
C LEU A 95 -9.77 28.84 -13.77
N ARG A 96 -9.50 28.68 -15.07
CA ARG A 96 -8.27 29.16 -15.70
C ARG A 96 -8.21 30.69 -15.71
N ALA A 97 -9.29 31.37 -16.09
CA ALA A 97 -9.36 32.83 -16.07
C ALA A 97 -9.20 33.41 -14.65
N GLU A 98 -9.84 32.79 -13.65
CA GLU A 98 -9.68 33.14 -12.23
C GLU A 98 -8.23 32.94 -11.75
N ARG A 99 -7.63 31.78 -12.03
CA ARG A 99 -6.21 31.50 -11.72
C ARG A 99 -5.29 32.52 -12.37
N ASP A 100 -5.52 32.86 -13.63
CA ASP A 100 -4.67 33.79 -14.36
C ASP A 100 -4.84 35.24 -13.85
N SER A 101 -6.05 35.61 -13.43
CA SER A 101 -6.31 36.87 -12.72
C SER A 101 -5.61 36.93 -11.35
N LEU A 102 -5.74 35.88 -10.53
CA LEU A 102 -5.04 35.76 -9.24
C LEU A 102 -3.52 35.80 -9.41
N ARG A 103 -2.99 35.18 -10.47
CA ARG A 103 -1.56 35.25 -10.80
C ARG A 103 -1.13 36.68 -11.12
N MET A 104 -1.91 37.43 -11.92
CA MET A 104 -1.62 38.84 -12.19
C MET A 104 -1.69 39.69 -10.91
N GLN A 105 -2.62 39.40 -9.98
CA GLN A 105 -2.67 40.07 -8.68
C GLN A 105 -1.44 39.77 -7.81
N MET A 106 -0.99 38.51 -7.77
CA MET A 106 0.23 38.10 -7.07
C MET A 106 1.49 38.75 -7.67
N ASP A 107 1.61 38.77 -8.99
CA ASP A 107 2.73 39.43 -9.69
C ASP A 107 2.75 40.94 -9.42
N GLU A 108 1.58 41.60 -9.36
CA GLU A 108 1.50 43.03 -9.03
C GLU A 108 1.79 43.31 -7.55
N GLN A 109 1.27 42.51 -6.62
CA GLN A 109 1.64 42.59 -5.20
C GLN A 109 3.16 42.38 -5.01
N SER A 110 3.76 41.45 -5.74
CA SER A 110 5.21 41.22 -5.71
C SER A 110 6.01 42.41 -6.24
N LYS A 111 5.52 43.12 -7.27
CA LYS A 111 6.15 44.38 -7.74
C LYS A 111 6.01 45.52 -6.74
N VAL A 112 4.86 45.63 -6.06
CA VAL A 112 4.65 46.62 -4.99
C VAL A 112 5.60 46.35 -3.84
N LEU A 113 5.71 45.10 -3.37
CA LEU A 113 6.66 44.68 -2.34
C LEU A 113 8.11 44.98 -2.74
N MET A 114 8.52 44.67 -3.98
CA MET A 114 9.85 45.03 -4.49
C MET A 114 10.11 46.54 -4.49
N LYS A 115 9.14 47.37 -4.90
CA LYS A 115 9.26 48.83 -4.86
C LYS A 115 9.40 49.34 -3.42
N SER A 116 8.59 48.84 -2.48
CA SER A 116 8.69 49.22 -1.07
C SER A 116 10.00 48.75 -0.43
N THR A 117 10.51 47.57 -0.79
CA THR A 117 11.79 47.05 -0.29
C THR A 117 12.97 47.91 -0.77
N ASN A 118 12.96 48.33 -2.05
CA ASN A 118 14.00 49.22 -2.58
C ASN A 118 13.98 50.62 -1.92
N GLN A 119 12.80 51.18 -1.61
CA GLN A 119 12.70 52.45 -0.88
C GLN A 119 13.25 52.36 0.56
N VAL A 120 13.08 51.21 1.23
CA VAL A 120 13.67 50.96 2.55
C VAL A 120 15.20 50.80 2.46
N ALA A 121 15.72 50.25 1.36
CA ALA A 121 17.17 50.14 1.15
C ALA A 121 17.84 51.51 0.97
N GLU A 122 17.24 52.42 0.19
CA GLU A 122 17.77 53.78 -0.03
C GLU A 122 17.73 54.64 1.26
N GLY A 123 16.63 54.58 2.03
CA GLY A 123 16.56 55.27 3.33
C GLY A 123 17.50 54.68 4.41
N GLY A 124 17.85 53.39 4.29
CA GLY A 124 18.81 52.74 5.17
C GLY A 124 20.24 53.26 4.98
N THR A 125 20.64 53.61 3.75
CA THR A 125 21.98 54.14 3.45
C THR A 125 22.25 55.47 4.16
N ASP A 126 21.33 56.44 4.07
CA ASP A 126 21.49 57.76 4.71
C ASP A 126 21.56 57.67 6.24
N PHE A 127 20.71 56.82 6.84
CA PHE A 127 20.70 56.61 8.30
C PHE A 127 21.99 55.95 8.80
N VAL A 128 22.53 54.98 8.03
CA VAL A 128 23.84 54.36 8.33
C VAL A 128 24.98 55.36 8.17
N GLN A 129 24.92 56.27 7.19
CA GLN A 129 25.90 57.35 7.03
C GLN A 129 25.89 58.31 8.23
N LEU A 130 24.70 58.76 8.66
CA LEU A 130 24.56 59.65 9.82
C LEU A 130 25.06 59.00 11.13
N LEU A 131 24.81 57.70 11.32
CA LEU A 131 25.36 56.94 12.45
C LEU A 131 26.89 56.81 12.38
N LYS A 132 27.46 56.72 11.18
CA LYS A 132 28.91 56.64 10.98
C LYS A 132 29.61 57.97 11.28
N GLU A 133 29.06 59.09 10.83
CA GLU A 133 29.53 60.44 11.20
C GLU A 133 29.43 60.68 12.71
N ARG A 134 28.30 60.30 13.32
CA ARG A 134 28.10 60.38 14.79
C ARG A 134 29.15 59.57 15.55
N LYS A 135 29.52 58.39 15.03
CA LYS A 135 30.57 57.53 15.60
C LYS A 135 31.96 58.19 15.49
N GLU A 136 32.32 58.68 14.31
CA GLU A 136 33.63 59.34 14.08
C GLU A 136 33.78 60.60 14.98
N GLN A 137 32.71 61.38 15.14
CA GLN A 137 32.69 62.51 16.10
C GLN A 137 32.90 62.07 17.55
N LEU A 138 32.35 60.93 17.98
CA LEU A 138 32.56 60.40 19.34
C LEU A 138 33.98 59.88 19.54
N GLU A 139 34.55 59.20 18.55
CA GLU A 139 35.94 58.71 18.61
C GLU A 139 36.95 59.87 18.67
N GLU A 140 36.70 60.96 17.94
CA GLU A 140 37.52 62.17 17.99
C GLU A 140 37.39 62.91 19.34
N ASN A 141 36.18 63.04 19.89
CA ASN A 141 35.98 63.58 21.25
C ASN A 141 36.70 62.76 22.33
N VAL A 142 36.68 61.42 22.23
CA VAL A 142 37.43 60.55 23.14
C VAL A 142 38.94 60.76 23.00
N ARG A 143 39.45 60.94 21.77
CA ARG A 143 40.86 61.21 21.51
C ARG A 143 41.32 62.54 22.11
N GLN A 144 40.51 63.59 21.96
CA GLN A 144 40.76 64.91 22.58
C GLN A 144 40.71 64.85 24.11
N LEU A 145 39.77 64.09 24.69
CA LEU A 145 39.72 63.86 26.15
C LEU A 145 40.92 63.06 26.67
N GLN A 146 41.47 62.14 25.88
CA GLN A 146 42.70 61.42 26.20
C GLN A 146 43.92 62.35 26.14
N GLU A 147 44.05 63.18 25.10
CA GLU A 147 45.14 64.15 24.98
C GLU A 147 45.11 65.19 26.10
N ASN A 148 43.93 65.71 26.45
CA ASN A 148 43.75 66.62 27.58
C ASN A 148 44.06 65.95 28.92
N ASN A 149 43.71 64.67 29.11
CA ASN A 149 44.14 63.89 30.27
C ASN A 149 45.66 63.72 30.33
N GLN A 150 46.32 63.59 29.17
CA GLN A 150 47.77 63.44 29.10
C GLN A 150 48.49 64.77 29.40
N LYS A 151 47.96 65.90 28.92
CA LYS A 151 48.42 67.26 29.30
C LYS A 151 48.24 67.51 30.79
N LEU A 152 47.06 67.23 31.36
CA LEU A 152 46.82 67.34 32.81
C LEU A 152 47.73 66.41 33.64
N LYS A 153 48.13 65.25 33.11
CA LYS A 153 49.13 64.37 33.77
C LYS A 153 50.55 64.95 33.69
N GLN A 154 50.90 65.62 32.59
CA GLN A 154 52.18 66.35 32.46
C GLN A 154 52.20 67.55 33.42
N GLU A 155 51.18 68.42 33.39
CA GLU A 155 51.03 69.54 34.33
C GLU A 155 51.06 69.09 35.79
N LYS A 156 50.43 67.95 36.13
CA LYS A 156 50.52 67.35 37.47
C LYS A 156 51.94 66.88 37.81
N GLY A 157 52.68 66.37 36.83
CA GLY A 157 54.10 66.03 36.97
C GLY A 157 54.98 67.26 37.18
N ASP A 158 54.73 68.33 36.42
CA ASP A 158 55.44 69.61 36.54
C ASP A 158 55.14 70.28 37.89
N LEU A 159 53.88 70.25 38.35
CA LEU A 159 53.48 70.69 39.69
C LEU A 159 54.08 69.83 40.81
N LEU A 160 54.22 68.51 40.62
CA LEU A 160 54.92 67.64 41.58
C LEU A 160 56.43 67.94 41.61
N THR A 161 57.02 68.27 40.47
CA THR A 161 58.43 68.64 40.36
C THR A 161 58.67 70.00 41.02
N ALA A 162 57.83 71.00 40.73
CA ALA A 162 57.84 72.31 41.40
C ALA A 162 57.58 72.21 42.92
N TYR A 163 56.71 71.29 43.36
CA TYR A 163 56.49 71.00 44.77
C TYR A 163 57.74 70.41 45.43
N GLN A 164 58.43 69.48 44.77
CA GLN A 164 59.69 68.90 45.25
C GLN A 164 60.86 69.91 45.23
N GLU A 165 60.90 70.83 44.26
CA GLU A 165 61.86 71.95 44.22
C GLU A 165 61.62 73.00 45.31
N LEU A 166 60.35 73.26 45.66
CA LEU A 166 60.01 74.11 46.81
C LEU A 166 60.34 73.40 48.14
N GLN A 167 60.11 72.09 48.22
CA GLN A 167 60.40 71.28 49.42
C GLN A 167 61.90 71.13 49.69
N THR A 168 62.77 71.25 48.67
CA THR A 168 64.24 71.25 48.83
C THR A 168 64.85 72.63 49.13
N LYS A 169 64.08 73.72 49.07
CA LYS A 169 64.55 75.09 49.40
C LYS A 169 64.12 75.60 50.79
N LEU A 170 63.40 74.79 51.58
CA LEU A 170 62.91 75.16 52.91
C LEU A 170 63.73 74.55 54.07
N ALA A 171 65.05 74.41 53.88
CA ALA A 171 65.98 73.87 54.87
C ALA A 171 67.03 74.91 55.31
N GLN A 172 66.56 76.04 55.85
CA GLN A 172 67.40 77.00 56.61
C GLN A 172 66.57 77.84 57.61
N SER A 173 67.06 77.80 58.85
CA SER A 173 66.65 78.49 60.09
C SER A 173 67.06 79.99 60.10
N PRO A 174 66.68 80.86 61.06
CA PRO A 174 65.45 81.09 61.86
C PRO A 174 65.06 82.62 61.76
N PRO A 175 64.76 83.44 62.81
CA PRO A 175 63.95 83.31 64.04
C PRO A 175 62.83 84.39 64.18
N GLY A 176 62.09 84.40 65.30
CA GLY A 176 61.30 85.56 65.78
C GLY A 176 59.81 85.27 66.01
N GLU A 177 59.33 84.97 67.23
CA GLU A 177 58.87 85.92 68.28
C GLU A 177 57.45 86.49 68.00
N VAL A 178 56.50 86.67 68.95
CA VAL A 178 56.44 86.52 70.43
C VAL A 178 54.96 86.36 70.85
N GLY A 179 54.67 85.87 72.07
CA GLY A 179 53.36 86.09 72.75
C GLY A 179 52.82 84.89 73.54
N THR A 180 53.50 84.40 74.58
CA THR A 180 53.25 84.70 76.02
C THR A 180 51.83 84.30 76.50
N GLY A 181 51.61 83.57 77.59
CA GLY A 181 52.32 83.35 78.86
C GLY A 181 51.24 83.34 79.98
N ALA A 182 51.44 82.96 81.24
CA ALA A 182 52.59 82.44 81.97
C ALA A 182 52.11 81.92 83.36
N GLU A 183 52.72 80.82 83.87
CA GLU A 183 53.29 80.70 85.26
C GLU A 183 52.35 80.71 86.52
N LYS A 184 52.71 80.23 87.74
CA LYS A 184 53.83 79.45 88.37
C LYS A 184 53.27 78.81 89.69
N ALA A 185 53.72 77.65 90.22
CA ALA A 185 54.86 77.39 91.16
C ALA A 185 54.78 78.12 92.54
N LYS A 186 55.26 77.66 93.72
CA LYS A 186 56.07 76.49 94.18
C LYS A 186 56.19 76.47 95.75
N GLU A 187 56.56 75.32 96.38
CA GLU A 187 57.41 75.15 97.63
C GLU A 187 56.94 75.72 99.02
N LEU A 188 57.42 75.39 100.25
CA LEU A 188 58.42 74.42 100.84
C LEU A 188 58.17 74.14 102.38
N GLU A 189 58.72 73.02 102.90
CA GLU A 189 59.34 72.79 104.27
C GLU A 189 58.62 72.93 105.65
N SER A 190 59.38 72.72 106.76
CA SER A 190 58.96 71.95 107.97
C SER A 190 59.58 72.31 109.35
N VAL A 191 58.91 71.85 110.44
CA VAL A 191 59.38 71.69 111.86
C VAL A 191 59.44 72.94 112.77
N GLY A 192 58.84 72.86 113.98
CA GLY A 192 59.07 73.80 115.11
C GLY A 192 57.93 73.87 116.15
N ASP A 193 58.22 73.59 117.42
CA ASP A 193 57.27 73.33 118.51
C ASP A 193 56.32 74.46 118.99
N ARG A 194 55.12 74.03 119.41
CA ARG A 194 54.31 74.50 120.57
C ARG A 194 53.56 75.85 120.53
N ALA A 195 52.39 75.87 119.87
CA ALA A 195 51.23 76.71 120.25
C ALA A 195 49.88 76.08 119.81
N ALA A 196 49.54 74.90 120.35
CA ALA A 196 48.37 74.12 119.92
C ALA A 196 47.04 74.65 120.49
N LEU A 197 46.38 75.60 119.81
CA LEU A 197 44.91 75.79 119.91
C LEU A 197 44.25 76.44 118.67
N GLU A 198 44.95 77.28 117.90
CA GLU A 198 44.35 78.03 116.77
C GLU A 198 44.39 77.30 115.41
N GLU A 199 45.35 76.38 115.20
CA GLU A 199 45.56 75.75 113.89
C GLU A 199 44.40 74.81 113.46
N LEU A 200 43.63 74.28 114.41
CA LEU A 200 42.47 73.43 114.15
C LEU A 200 41.33 74.19 113.44
N GLN A 201 41.12 75.48 113.74
CA GLN A 201 40.07 76.27 113.07
C GLN A 201 40.42 76.62 111.62
N LYS A 202 41.72 76.81 111.31
CA LYS A 202 42.18 77.05 109.94
C LYS A 202 42.09 75.78 109.10
N LYS A 203 42.52 74.64 109.65
CA LYS A 203 42.38 73.32 109.01
C LYS A 203 40.92 72.91 108.77
N LEU A 204 39.98 73.34 109.63
CA LEU A 204 38.55 73.16 109.39
C LEU A 204 38.07 73.93 108.15
N LYS A 205 38.36 75.24 108.05
CA LYS A 205 38.00 76.05 106.87
C LYS A 205 38.69 75.58 105.58
N ASP A 206 39.95 75.15 105.67
CA ASP A 206 40.68 74.57 104.55
C ASP A 206 40.17 73.16 104.18
N ALA A 207 39.43 72.48 105.06
CA ALA A 207 38.74 71.22 104.76
C ALA A 207 37.33 71.47 104.21
N GLU A 208 36.61 72.47 104.72
CA GLU A 208 35.29 72.92 104.23
C GLU A 208 35.39 73.39 102.78
N THR A 209 36.33 74.31 102.48
CA THR A 209 36.58 74.78 101.10
C THR A 209 37.02 73.65 100.16
N ARG A 210 37.81 72.68 100.64
CA ARG A 210 38.11 71.46 99.87
C ARG A 210 36.88 70.59 99.65
N ASN A 211 35.98 70.50 100.63
CA ASN A 211 34.72 69.76 100.51
C ASN A 211 33.82 70.41 99.45
N ASP A 212 33.67 71.74 99.46
CA ASP A 212 32.92 72.49 98.45
C ASP A 212 33.53 72.32 97.05
N ILE A 213 34.86 72.37 96.92
CA ILE A 213 35.56 72.11 95.65
C ILE A 213 35.34 70.66 95.17
N LEU A 214 35.35 69.67 96.07
CA LEU A 214 35.07 68.28 95.74
C LEU A 214 33.60 68.05 95.37
N LYS A 215 32.68 68.78 96.01
CA LYS A 215 31.25 68.77 95.71
C LYS A 215 30.96 69.35 94.32
N ILE A 216 31.56 70.51 94.00
CA ILE A 216 31.52 71.10 92.66
C ILE A 216 32.10 70.14 91.60
N LYS A 217 33.21 69.45 91.90
CA LYS A 217 33.78 68.43 91.00
C LYS A 217 32.86 67.22 90.83
N LEU A 218 32.23 66.73 91.90
CA LEU A 218 31.26 65.64 91.84
C LEU A 218 30.02 66.04 91.03
N ASP A 219 29.49 67.25 91.22
CA ASP A 219 28.35 67.77 90.48
C ASP A 219 28.70 68.02 88.99
N THR A 220 29.95 68.42 88.69
CA THR A 220 30.45 68.54 87.31
C THR A 220 30.55 67.17 86.64
N ILE A 221 31.18 66.18 87.30
CA ILE A 221 31.30 64.80 86.79
C ILE A 221 29.92 64.16 86.63
N ARG A 222 29.00 64.37 87.57
CA ARG A 222 27.61 63.91 87.50
C ARG A 222 26.86 64.59 86.35
N GLY A 223 27.05 65.89 86.16
CA GLY A 223 26.49 66.64 85.03
C GLY A 223 27.00 66.12 83.68
N ASP A 224 28.30 65.83 83.57
CA ASP A 224 28.90 65.30 82.33
C ASP A 224 28.57 63.82 82.09
N ALA A 225 28.37 63.03 83.14
CA ALA A 225 27.80 61.67 83.04
C ALA A 225 26.36 61.73 82.51
N LEU A 226 25.49 62.59 83.07
CA LEU A 226 24.11 62.79 82.62
C LEU A 226 24.04 63.34 81.18
N LYS A 227 24.99 64.20 80.76
CA LYS A 227 25.09 64.64 79.36
C LYS A 227 25.44 63.46 78.44
N LYS A 228 26.45 62.65 78.79
CA LYS A 228 26.85 61.47 78.01
C LYS A 228 25.76 60.41 77.96
N GLU A 229 25.01 60.23 79.06
CA GLU A 229 23.87 59.33 79.13
C GLU A 229 22.78 59.79 78.15
N LYS A 230 22.36 61.06 78.20
CA LYS A 230 21.41 61.63 77.24
C LYS A 230 21.90 61.62 75.78
N GLU A 231 23.21 61.81 75.56
CA GLU A 231 23.81 61.73 74.22
C GLU A 231 23.84 60.28 73.70
N MET A 232 24.03 59.30 74.58
CA MET A 232 23.92 57.87 74.29
C MET A 232 22.46 57.46 74.05
N GLU A 233 21.52 57.93 74.87
CA GLU A 233 20.07 57.73 74.67
C GLU A 233 19.64 58.27 73.31
N LEU A 234 20.00 59.52 72.98
CA LEU A 234 19.68 60.12 71.68
C LEU A 234 20.26 59.32 70.49
N LYS A 235 21.50 58.81 70.61
CA LYS A 235 22.12 57.94 69.58
C LYS A 235 21.45 56.57 69.50
N ASN A 236 21.06 55.99 70.62
CA ASN A 236 20.30 54.73 70.66
C ASN A 236 18.90 54.91 70.07
N GLU A 237 18.25 56.04 70.32
CA GLU A 237 16.92 56.36 69.81
C GLU A 237 16.96 56.64 68.29
N GLN A 238 17.97 57.37 67.82
CA GLN A 238 18.24 57.56 66.38
C GLN A 238 18.53 56.22 65.66
N THR A 239 19.34 55.34 66.25
CA THR A 239 19.64 54.03 65.65
C THR A 239 18.44 53.08 65.67
N ILE A 240 17.63 53.09 66.74
CA ILE A 240 16.34 52.38 66.78
C ILE A 240 15.38 52.93 65.72
N GLN A 241 15.33 54.25 65.51
CA GLN A 241 14.47 54.87 64.50
C GLN A 241 14.91 54.51 63.07
N ALA A 242 16.22 54.51 62.79
CA ALA A 242 16.77 54.06 61.52
C ALA A 242 16.50 52.57 61.25
N LEU A 243 16.65 51.70 62.27
CA LEU A 243 16.31 50.27 62.15
C LEU A 243 14.81 50.05 61.93
N ARG A 244 13.93 50.85 62.56
CA ARG A 244 12.48 50.80 62.30
C ARG A 244 12.16 51.13 60.85
N GLN A 245 12.75 52.20 60.29
CA GLN A 245 12.58 52.58 58.89
C GLN A 245 13.07 51.49 57.92
N GLN A 246 14.20 50.83 58.21
CA GLN A 246 14.68 49.69 57.43
C GLN A 246 13.73 48.49 57.47
N VAL A 247 13.19 48.17 58.65
CA VAL A 247 12.21 47.07 58.80
C VAL A 247 10.90 47.38 58.06
N GLU A 248 10.45 48.64 58.10
CA GLU A 248 9.26 49.10 57.37
C GLU A 248 9.45 48.99 55.85
N HIS A 249 10.58 49.48 55.32
CA HIS A 249 10.92 49.33 53.90
C HIS A 249 11.00 47.85 53.47
N LEU A 250 11.57 46.97 54.29
CA LEU A 250 11.63 45.52 54.02
C LEU A 250 10.24 44.85 54.07
N VAL A 251 9.28 45.40 54.81
CA VAL A 251 7.89 44.93 54.78
C VAL A 251 7.20 45.34 53.48
N ASP A 252 7.42 46.57 53.01
CA ASP A 252 6.88 47.04 51.73
C ASP A 252 7.51 46.29 50.53
N ASP A 253 8.82 46.07 50.54
CA ASP A 253 9.52 45.23 49.54
C ASP A 253 8.96 43.80 49.55
N LYS A 254 8.70 43.22 50.72
CA LYS A 254 8.09 41.89 50.84
C LYS A 254 6.65 41.86 50.28
N VAL A 255 5.87 42.91 50.49
CA VAL A 255 4.49 43.01 49.95
C VAL A 255 4.51 43.19 48.43
N THR A 256 5.38 44.04 47.89
CA THR A 256 5.51 44.26 46.44
C THR A 256 6.04 43.02 45.72
N VAL A 257 7.07 42.35 46.24
CA VAL A 257 7.55 41.06 45.71
C VAL A 257 6.46 39.99 45.78
N LYS A 258 5.68 39.91 46.88
CA LYS A 258 4.54 38.98 46.97
C LYS A 258 3.47 39.28 45.91
N ALA A 259 3.17 40.55 45.66
CA ALA A 259 2.22 40.95 44.62
C ALA A 259 2.73 40.58 43.21
N GLN A 260 4.00 40.86 42.91
CA GLN A 260 4.64 40.46 41.64
C GLN A 260 4.62 38.95 41.43
N VAL A 261 5.01 38.16 42.44
CA VAL A 261 4.97 36.68 42.39
C VAL A 261 3.54 36.18 42.19
N THR A 262 2.53 36.84 42.79
CA THR A 262 1.12 36.48 42.61
C THR A 262 0.62 36.80 41.20
N SER A 263 1.04 37.94 40.61
CA SER A 263 0.74 38.29 39.20
C SER A 263 1.34 37.27 38.24
N LEU A 264 2.64 36.98 38.38
CA LEU A 264 3.35 36.03 37.54
C LEU A 264 2.78 34.60 37.66
N LEU A 265 2.30 34.20 38.85
CA LEU A 265 1.55 32.94 39.02
C LEU A 265 0.21 32.95 38.29
N GLY A 266 -0.53 34.06 38.31
CA GLY A 266 -1.76 34.25 37.54
C GLY A 266 -1.52 34.16 36.04
N GLU A 267 -0.57 34.95 35.52
CA GLU A 267 -0.17 34.97 34.11
C GLU A 267 0.30 33.57 33.63
N LEU A 268 1.09 32.87 34.45
CA LEU A 268 1.52 31.49 34.15
C LEU A 268 0.33 30.51 34.15
N GLN A 269 -0.63 30.66 35.06
CA GLN A 269 -1.83 29.82 35.13
C GLN A 269 -2.77 30.08 33.94
N GLU A 270 -2.96 31.33 33.54
CA GLU A 270 -3.72 31.73 32.34
C GLU A 270 -3.05 31.23 31.06
N SER A 271 -1.74 31.39 30.94
CA SER A 271 -0.93 30.87 29.83
C SER A 271 -1.03 29.34 29.72
N ASN A 272 -0.95 28.63 30.85
CA ASN A 272 -1.10 27.17 30.91
C ASN A 272 -2.53 26.72 30.55
N ASN A 273 -3.56 27.47 30.93
CA ASN A 273 -4.94 27.17 30.54
C ASN A 273 -5.16 27.41 29.04
N SER A 274 -4.69 28.54 28.51
CA SER A 274 -4.71 28.84 27.07
C SER A 274 -3.96 27.78 26.25
N LEU A 275 -2.81 27.29 26.77
CA LEU A 275 -2.05 26.21 26.14
C LEU A 275 -2.83 24.88 26.14
N LYS A 276 -3.52 24.54 27.23
CA LYS A 276 -4.39 23.35 27.28
C LYS A 276 -5.53 23.45 26.28
N GLU A 277 -6.21 24.59 26.21
CA GLU A 277 -7.30 24.82 25.25
C GLU A 277 -6.81 24.72 23.81
N CYS A 278 -5.67 25.36 23.49
CA CYS A 278 -5.01 25.25 22.20
C CYS A 278 -4.64 23.79 21.88
N SER A 279 -4.10 23.02 22.84
CA SER A 279 -3.78 21.60 22.65
C SER A 279 -5.03 20.74 22.39
N ALA A 280 -6.15 21.04 23.06
CA ALA A 280 -7.41 20.33 22.86
C ALA A 280 -8.08 20.68 21.53
N GLN A 281 -7.97 21.93 21.08
CA GLN A 281 -8.39 22.35 19.74
C GLN A 281 -7.53 21.69 18.65
N LYS A 282 -6.20 21.66 18.84
CA LYS A 282 -5.26 20.95 17.96
C LYS A 282 -5.66 19.48 17.80
N LEU A 283 -5.88 18.76 18.91
CA LEU A 283 -6.29 17.34 18.87
C LEU A 283 -7.60 17.13 18.09
N LYS A 284 -8.61 18.00 18.29
CA LYS A 284 -9.87 17.95 17.53
C LYS A 284 -9.66 18.17 16.02
N LEU A 285 -8.75 19.08 15.66
CA LEU A 285 -8.40 19.34 14.26
C LEU A 285 -7.60 18.18 13.65
N GLU A 286 -6.69 17.56 14.40
CA GLU A 286 -5.94 16.37 13.98
C GLU A 286 -6.86 15.15 13.80
N ASP A 287 -7.83 14.94 14.70
CA ASP A 287 -8.85 13.90 14.59
C ASP A 287 -9.78 14.12 13.39
N SER A 288 -10.21 15.37 13.15
CA SER A 288 -11.02 15.74 11.99
C SER A 288 -10.26 15.57 10.67
N LEU A 289 -8.99 16.00 10.61
CA LEU A 289 -8.11 15.80 9.46
C LEU A 289 -7.86 14.31 9.19
N ARG A 290 -7.69 13.49 10.24
CA ARG A 290 -7.58 12.03 10.12
C ARG A 290 -8.86 11.41 9.56
N GLY A 291 -10.03 11.89 9.99
CA GLY A 291 -11.34 11.51 9.43
C GLY A 291 -11.43 11.82 7.93
N ALA A 292 -11.22 13.07 7.55
CA ALA A 292 -11.26 13.51 6.15
C ALA A 292 -10.21 12.80 5.26
N CYS A 293 -9.03 12.48 5.81
CA CYS A 293 -8.01 11.70 5.11
C CYS A 293 -8.48 10.26 4.84
N ASN A 294 -9.06 9.59 5.85
CA ASN A 294 -9.61 8.25 5.69
C ASN A 294 -10.76 8.20 4.67
N GLU A 295 -11.68 9.17 4.73
CA GLU A 295 -12.79 9.32 3.76
C GLU A 295 -12.26 9.54 2.33
N THR A 296 -11.26 10.43 2.17
CA THR A 296 -10.59 10.66 0.88
C THR A 296 -9.91 9.38 0.35
N VAL A 297 -9.34 8.54 1.22
CA VAL A 297 -8.75 7.26 0.85
C VAL A 297 -9.82 6.22 0.47
N GLN A 298 -10.98 6.20 1.15
CA GLN A 298 -12.11 5.34 0.79
C GLN A 298 -12.67 5.73 -0.59
N LEU A 299 -12.99 7.01 -0.81
CA LEU A 299 -13.50 7.50 -2.09
C LEU A 299 -12.54 7.24 -3.27
N LYS A 300 -11.22 7.29 -3.03
CA LYS A 300 -10.23 6.88 -4.04
C LYS A 300 -10.32 5.40 -4.38
N ARG A 301 -10.39 4.51 -3.38
CA ARG A 301 -10.53 3.05 -3.59
C ARG A 301 -11.83 2.69 -4.29
N GLU A 302 -12.94 3.34 -3.93
CA GLU A 302 -14.24 3.16 -4.59
C GLU A 302 -14.19 3.59 -6.06
N LYS A 303 -13.58 4.74 -6.35
CA LYS A 303 -13.34 5.20 -7.72
C LYS A 303 -12.45 4.24 -8.51
N GLU A 304 -11.37 3.74 -7.91
CA GLU A 304 -10.47 2.77 -8.53
C GLU A 304 -11.18 1.43 -8.83
N ALA A 305 -12.01 0.93 -7.90
CA ALA A 305 -12.82 -0.27 -8.10
C ALA A 305 -13.86 -0.08 -9.21
N LEU A 306 -14.58 1.05 -9.24
CA LEU A 306 -15.53 1.37 -10.30
C LEU A 306 -14.84 1.53 -11.67
N GLN A 307 -13.63 2.12 -11.69
CA GLN A 307 -12.84 2.24 -12.92
C GLN A 307 -12.35 0.87 -13.43
N GLN A 308 -12.00 -0.06 -12.54
CA GLN A 308 -11.69 -1.45 -12.91
C GLN A 308 -12.93 -2.17 -13.46
N GLN A 309 -14.10 -2.01 -12.81
CA GLN A 309 -15.36 -2.57 -13.29
C GLN A 309 -15.72 -2.06 -14.71
N HIS A 310 -15.61 -0.75 -14.94
CA HIS A 310 -15.84 -0.17 -16.26
C HIS A 310 -14.82 -0.66 -17.30
N SER A 311 -13.54 -0.85 -16.93
CA SER A 311 -12.53 -1.44 -17.83
C SER A 311 -12.93 -2.84 -18.26
N LEU A 312 -13.29 -3.72 -17.32
CA LEU A 312 -13.72 -5.09 -17.60
C LEU A 312 -14.98 -5.13 -18.47
N GLN A 313 -15.91 -4.19 -18.26
CA GLN A 313 -17.11 -4.06 -19.09
C GLN A 313 -16.79 -3.60 -20.52
N VAL A 314 -15.85 -2.65 -20.69
CA VAL A 314 -15.36 -2.24 -22.01
C VAL A 314 -14.66 -3.40 -22.72
N ASP A 315 -13.79 -4.14 -22.03
CA ASP A 315 -13.11 -5.32 -22.57
C ASP A 315 -14.11 -6.42 -22.99
N GLN A 316 -15.18 -6.62 -22.21
CA GLN A 316 -16.28 -7.52 -22.55
C GLN A 316 -17.02 -7.08 -23.82
N TYR A 317 -17.35 -5.80 -23.96
CA TYR A 317 -18.00 -5.29 -25.17
C TYR A 317 -17.07 -5.34 -26.40
N LEU A 318 -15.78 -5.05 -26.24
CA LEU A 318 -14.79 -5.18 -27.32
C LEU A 318 -14.71 -6.63 -27.82
N MET A 319 -14.66 -7.61 -26.90
CA MET A 319 -14.70 -9.03 -27.26
C MET A 319 -16.02 -9.43 -27.96
N GLN A 320 -17.16 -8.90 -27.51
CA GLN A 320 -18.45 -9.13 -28.19
C GLN A 320 -18.46 -8.56 -29.61
N VAL A 321 -17.97 -7.34 -29.80
CA VAL A 321 -17.84 -6.70 -31.13
C VAL A 321 -16.93 -7.55 -32.02
N GLN A 322 -15.75 -7.94 -31.54
CA GLN A 322 -14.82 -8.78 -32.31
C GLN A 322 -15.44 -10.13 -32.73
N ASN A 323 -16.20 -10.77 -31.83
CA ASN A 323 -16.91 -12.01 -32.15
C ASN A 323 -17.98 -11.80 -33.23
N LEU A 324 -18.77 -10.72 -33.13
CA LEU A 324 -19.79 -10.37 -34.13
C LEU A 324 -19.19 -9.97 -35.48
N GLU A 325 -18.08 -9.23 -35.49
CA GLU A 325 -17.33 -8.90 -36.71
C GLU A 325 -16.78 -10.15 -37.40
N THR A 326 -16.27 -11.11 -36.61
CA THR A 326 -15.75 -12.39 -37.12
C THR A 326 -16.89 -13.23 -37.73
N ALA A 327 -18.03 -13.32 -37.05
CA ALA A 327 -19.23 -13.99 -37.58
C ALA A 327 -19.75 -13.31 -38.86
N LEU A 328 -19.83 -11.98 -38.89
CA LEU A 328 -20.24 -11.21 -40.06
C LEU A 328 -19.28 -11.41 -41.26
N LYS A 329 -17.98 -11.56 -40.99
CA LYS A 329 -16.98 -11.88 -42.03
C LYS A 329 -17.21 -13.28 -42.61
N MET A 330 -17.51 -14.26 -41.78
CA MET A 330 -17.85 -15.62 -42.23
C MET A 330 -19.15 -15.63 -43.03
N GLU A 331 -20.21 -14.96 -42.56
CA GLU A 331 -21.48 -14.84 -43.30
C GLU A 331 -21.31 -14.19 -44.68
N ARG A 332 -20.49 -13.13 -44.77
CA ARG A 332 -20.15 -12.51 -46.07
C ARG A 332 -19.41 -13.46 -47.00
N GLN A 333 -18.56 -14.34 -46.48
CA GLN A 333 -17.91 -15.38 -47.27
C GLN A 333 -18.93 -16.43 -47.73
N ASN A 334 -19.74 -16.97 -46.81
CA ASN A 334 -20.79 -17.96 -47.10
C ASN A 334 -21.74 -17.45 -48.20
N ALA A 335 -22.25 -16.22 -48.07
CA ALA A 335 -23.12 -15.60 -49.07
C ALA A 335 -22.43 -15.42 -50.44
N SER A 336 -21.11 -15.20 -50.48
CA SER A 336 -20.34 -15.17 -51.73
C SER A 336 -20.18 -16.55 -52.36
N GLU A 337 -19.93 -17.57 -51.53
CA GLU A 337 -19.85 -18.96 -51.98
C GLU A 337 -21.20 -19.48 -52.49
N ASP A 338 -22.30 -19.16 -51.82
CA ASP A 338 -23.65 -19.54 -52.24
C ASP A 338 -24.09 -18.79 -53.50
N LYS A 339 -23.71 -17.51 -53.66
CA LYS A 339 -23.87 -16.79 -54.93
C LYS A 339 -23.10 -17.48 -56.07
N ARG A 340 -21.91 -18.04 -55.80
CA ARG A 340 -21.14 -18.82 -56.79
C ARG A 340 -21.82 -20.15 -57.10
N LYS A 341 -22.30 -20.89 -56.09
CA LYS A 341 -23.08 -22.14 -56.27
C LYS A 341 -24.34 -21.90 -57.09
N LEU A 342 -25.07 -20.82 -56.80
CA LEU A 342 -26.26 -20.42 -57.55
C LEU A 342 -25.94 -20.11 -59.01
N ALA A 343 -24.87 -19.36 -59.28
CA ALA A 343 -24.43 -19.07 -60.65
C ALA A 343 -24.02 -20.36 -61.41
N GLN A 344 -23.35 -21.30 -60.75
CA GLN A 344 -23.03 -22.62 -61.31
C GLN A 344 -24.29 -23.44 -61.62
N LEU A 345 -25.26 -23.48 -60.70
CA LEU A 345 -26.53 -24.18 -60.89
C LEU A 345 -27.36 -23.54 -62.01
N GLN A 346 -27.38 -22.22 -62.10
CA GLN A 346 -28.01 -21.49 -63.21
C GLN A 346 -27.34 -21.84 -64.54
N ALA A 347 -26.02 -21.87 -64.62
CA ALA A 347 -25.30 -22.26 -65.84
C ALA A 347 -25.59 -23.72 -66.24
N ALA A 348 -25.59 -24.65 -65.28
CA ALA A 348 -25.94 -26.05 -65.51
C ALA A 348 -27.38 -26.23 -65.99
N TYR A 349 -28.34 -25.48 -65.41
CA TYR A 349 -29.73 -25.48 -65.86
C TYR A 349 -29.88 -24.96 -67.30
N HIS A 350 -29.20 -23.86 -67.65
CA HIS A 350 -29.22 -23.34 -69.03
C HIS A 350 -28.60 -24.34 -70.02
N HIS A 351 -27.53 -25.03 -69.63
CA HIS A 351 -26.92 -26.08 -70.44
C HIS A 351 -27.88 -27.24 -70.68
N LEU A 352 -28.46 -27.80 -69.61
CA LEU A 352 -29.41 -28.91 -69.70
C LEU A 352 -30.66 -28.53 -70.53
N PHE A 353 -31.14 -27.29 -70.40
CA PHE A 353 -32.24 -26.78 -71.21
C PHE A 353 -31.87 -26.70 -72.70
N GLN A 354 -30.65 -26.27 -73.04
CA GLN A 354 -30.14 -26.26 -74.42
C GLN A 354 -29.98 -27.68 -74.97
N GLU A 355 -29.45 -28.61 -74.18
CA GLU A 355 -29.35 -30.03 -74.55
C GLU A 355 -30.72 -30.66 -74.79
N TYR A 356 -31.72 -30.35 -73.95
CA TYR A 356 -33.08 -30.87 -74.09
C TYR A 356 -33.79 -30.31 -75.33
N ASP A 357 -33.68 -29.00 -75.60
CA ASP A 357 -34.24 -28.37 -76.80
C ASP A 357 -33.54 -28.86 -78.08
N ALA A 358 -32.21 -29.06 -78.04
CA ALA A 358 -31.47 -29.69 -79.13
C ALA A 358 -31.92 -31.15 -79.34
N HIS A 359 -32.08 -31.93 -78.27
CA HIS A 359 -32.56 -33.31 -78.34
C HIS A 359 -33.97 -33.41 -78.94
N ILE A 360 -34.90 -32.53 -78.57
CA ILE A 360 -36.24 -32.47 -79.20
C ILE A 360 -36.12 -32.21 -80.70
N LYS A 361 -35.28 -31.25 -81.12
CA LYS A 361 -35.08 -30.92 -82.54
C LYS A 361 -34.51 -32.10 -83.31
N THR A 362 -33.44 -32.72 -82.81
CA THR A 362 -32.82 -33.91 -83.42
C THR A 362 -33.78 -35.11 -83.44
N SER A 363 -34.56 -35.32 -82.38
CA SER A 363 -35.59 -36.38 -82.33
C SER A 363 -36.68 -36.16 -83.40
N LEU A 364 -37.18 -34.94 -83.57
CA LEU A 364 -38.15 -34.59 -84.62
C LEU A 364 -37.58 -34.71 -86.04
N GLU A 365 -36.28 -34.49 -86.22
CA GLU A 365 -35.59 -34.72 -87.51
C GLU A 365 -35.34 -36.20 -87.79
N ASN A 366 -35.05 -37.00 -86.77
CA ASN A 366 -34.84 -38.45 -86.90
C ASN A 366 -36.16 -39.20 -87.07
N ALA A 367 -37.23 -38.80 -86.37
CA ALA A 367 -38.58 -39.35 -86.57
C ALA A 367 -39.10 -39.17 -88.01
N LYS A 368 -38.63 -38.13 -88.73
CA LYS A 368 -38.90 -37.92 -90.16
C LYS A 368 -38.05 -38.79 -91.09
N LYS A 369 -36.95 -39.38 -90.61
CA LYS A 369 -36.02 -40.22 -91.37
C LYS A 369 -36.23 -41.72 -91.11
N ASN A 370 -36.68 -42.10 -89.92
CA ASN A 370 -36.64 -43.49 -89.43
C ASN A 370 -37.94 -44.31 -89.61
N GLN A 371 -38.96 -43.78 -90.29
CA GLN A 371 -40.32 -44.35 -90.34
C GLN A 371 -40.45 -45.79 -90.92
N VAL A 372 -39.35 -46.43 -91.34
CA VAL A 372 -39.31 -47.80 -91.90
C VAL A 372 -38.28 -48.71 -91.19
N VAL A 373 -37.51 -48.23 -90.20
CA VAL A 373 -36.43 -49.01 -89.55
C VAL A 373 -36.59 -49.18 -88.03
N ASP A 374 -37.31 -48.27 -87.33
CA ASP A 374 -37.30 -48.18 -85.86
C ASP A 374 -37.86 -49.38 -85.07
N LEU A 375 -38.68 -50.27 -85.65
CA LEU A 375 -39.50 -51.21 -84.84
C LEU A 375 -38.73 -52.34 -84.16
N ASP A 376 -37.62 -52.82 -84.73
CA ASP A 376 -36.84 -53.91 -84.15
C ASP A 376 -35.69 -53.39 -83.26
N ASP A 377 -35.07 -52.27 -83.63
CA ASP A 377 -34.11 -51.55 -82.77
C ASP A 377 -34.79 -51.07 -81.47
N LEU A 378 -36.03 -50.58 -81.53
CA LEU A 378 -36.77 -50.14 -80.34
C LEU A 378 -37.14 -51.32 -79.42
N LYS A 379 -37.44 -52.51 -79.96
CA LYS A 379 -37.64 -53.73 -79.15
C LYS A 379 -36.35 -54.14 -78.46
N GLN A 380 -35.22 -54.09 -79.16
CA GLN A 380 -33.93 -54.46 -78.59
C GLN A 380 -33.50 -53.48 -77.48
N GLN A 381 -33.72 -52.17 -77.68
CA GLN A 381 -33.48 -51.15 -76.65
C GLN A 381 -34.42 -51.30 -75.46
N LEU A 382 -35.69 -51.64 -75.67
CA LEU A 382 -36.64 -51.92 -74.59
C LEU A 382 -36.18 -53.13 -73.75
N GLN A 383 -35.82 -54.25 -74.39
CA GLN A 383 -35.32 -55.43 -73.68
C GLN A 383 -34.04 -55.12 -72.87
N GLN A 384 -33.09 -54.38 -73.45
CA GLN A 384 -31.87 -53.98 -72.74
C GLN A 384 -32.17 -53.03 -71.55
N ALA A 385 -33.18 -52.17 -71.68
CA ALA A 385 -33.63 -51.30 -70.59
C ALA A 385 -34.32 -52.12 -69.47
N GLU A 386 -35.13 -53.13 -69.82
CA GLU A 386 -35.76 -54.06 -68.88
C GLU A 386 -34.70 -54.87 -68.11
N GLU A 387 -33.73 -55.47 -68.81
CA GLU A 387 -32.60 -56.18 -68.19
C GLU A 387 -31.77 -55.26 -67.28
N ALA A 388 -31.50 -54.02 -67.70
CA ALA A 388 -30.78 -53.04 -66.89
C ALA A 388 -31.58 -52.55 -65.67
N LEU A 389 -32.92 -52.53 -65.74
CA LEU A 389 -33.78 -52.22 -64.60
C LEU A 389 -33.79 -53.37 -63.59
N VAL A 390 -33.84 -54.64 -64.04
CA VAL A 390 -33.70 -55.81 -63.16
C VAL A 390 -32.35 -55.80 -62.45
N ALA A 391 -31.24 -55.61 -63.17
CA ALA A 391 -29.90 -55.54 -62.56
C ALA A 391 -29.75 -54.38 -61.55
N LYS A 392 -30.39 -53.22 -61.81
CA LYS A 392 -30.46 -52.12 -60.84
C LYS A 392 -31.32 -52.45 -59.63
N GLN A 393 -32.42 -53.18 -59.81
CA GLN A 393 -33.28 -53.60 -58.70
C GLN A 393 -32.55 -54.60 -57.79
N GLU A 394 -31.86 -55.60 -58.36
CA GLU A 394 -30.98 -56.52 -57.62
C GLU A 394 -29.89 -55.78 -56.84
N LEU A 395 -29.24 -54.77 -57.46
CA LEU A 395 -28.27 -53.93 -56.77
C LEU A 395 -28.90 -53.11 -55.63
N ILE A 396 -30.10 -52.55 -55.83
CA ILE A 396 -30.84 -51.83 -54.79
C ILE A 396 -31.18 -52.76 -53.63
N ASP A 397 -31.61 -53.99 -53.90
CA ASP A 397 -32.00 -54.93 -52.84
C ASP A 397 -30.77 -55.44 -52.08
N LYS A 398 -29.64 -55.65 -52.75
CA LYS A 398 -28.36 -55.90 -52.07
C LYS A 398 -27.88 -54.72 -51.23
N LEU A 399 -28.00 -53.48 -51.73
CA LEU A 399 -27.64 -52.28 -50.96
C LEU A 399 -28.57 -52.07 -49.75
N LYS A 400 -29.84 -52.51 -49.82
CA LYS A 400 -30.73 -52.55 -48.65
C LYS A 400 -30.29 -53.61 -47.64
N GLU A 401 -29.95 -54.82 -48.09
CA GLU A 401 -29.42 -55.89 -47.22
C GLU A 401 -28.14 -55.42 -46.49
N ASP A 402 -27.18 -54.87 -47.24
CA ASP A 402 -25.96 -54.26 -46.68
C ASP A 402 -26.31 -53.13 -45.68
N ALA A 403 -27.29 -52.29 -45.99
CA ALA A 403 -27.71 -51.19 -45.10
C ALA A 403 -28.37 -51.69 -43.80
N GLU A 404 -29.22 -52.72 -43.84
CA GLU A 404 -29.76 -53.34 -42.62
C GLU A 404 -28.66 -54.03 -41.80
N HIS A 405 -27.72 -54.72 -42.46
CA HIS A 405 -26.55 -55.29 -41.80
C HIS A 405 -25.71 -54.20 -41.10
N TYR A 406 -25.40 -53.09 -41.78
CA TYR A 406 -24.68 -51.98 -41.15
C TYR A 406 -25.47 -51.31 -40.01
N LYS A 407 -26.82 -51.23 -40.08
CA LYS A 407 -27.61 -50.75 -38.92
C LYS A 407 -27.41 -51.64 -37.70
N THR A 408 -27.48 -52.97 -37.83
CA THR A 408 -27.24 -53.88 -36.69
C THR A 408 -25.83 -53.74 -36.12
N GLN A 409 -24.82 -53.45 -36.96
CA GLN A 409 -23.48 -53.14 -36.47
C GLN A 409 -23.42 -51.77 -35.75
N LEU A 410 -24.08 -50.74 -36.26
CA LEU A 410 -24.14 -49.41 -35.64
C LEU A 410 -24.88 -49.43 -34.29
N GLU A 411 -25.87 -50.31 -34.10
CA GLU A 411 -26.55 -50.54 -32.82
C GLU A 411 -25.61 -51.02 -31.70
N THR A 412 -24.45 -51.60 -32.04
CA THR A 412 -23.42 -51.97 -31.04
C THR A 412 -22.65 -50.76 -30.50
N ILE A 413 -22.56 -49.65 -31.25
CA ILE A 413 -21.75 -48.48 -30.87
C ILE A 413 -22.28 -47.80 -29.59
N PRO A 414 -23.59 -47.56 -29.41
CA PRO A 414 -24.13 -47.07 -28.14
C PRO A 414 -23.80 -47.98 -26.94
N VAL A 415 -23.81 -49.30 -27.13
CA VAL A 415 -23.51 -50.27 -26.07
C VAL A 415 -22.04 -50.21 -25.68
N LEU A 416 -21.12 -50.24 -26.66
CA LEU A 416 -19.68 -50.12 -26.42
C LEU A 416 -19.31 -48.77 -25.81
N LYS A 417 -20.00 -47.69 -26.22
CA LYS A 417 -19.82 -46.35 -25.63
C LYS A 417 -20.27 -46.32 -24.17
N ALA A 418 -21.45 -46.85 -23.86
CA ALA A 418 -21.93 -46.97 -22.48
C ALA A 418 -21.01 -47.83 -21.62
N GLN A 419 -20.46 -48.93 -22.17
CA GLN A 419 -19.47 -49.77 -21.50
C GLN A 419 -18.17 -48.99 -21.18
N ALA A 420 -17.67 -48.20 -22.13
CA ALA A 420 -16.50 -47.36 -21.92
C ALA A 420 -16.73 -46.26 -20.88
N ASP A 421 -17.92 -45.63 -20.88
CA ASP A 421 -18.30 -44.63 -19.88
C ASP A 421 -18.44 -45.25 -18.48
N ILE A 422 -19.02 -46.45 -18.36
CA ILE A 422 -19.08 -47.22 -17.10
C ILE A 422 -17.67 -47.54 -16.59
N TYR A 423 -16.80 -48.13 -17.41
CA TYR A 423 -15.42 -48.45 -16.99
C TYR A 423 -14.62 -47.20 -16.60
N LYS A 424 -14.87 -46.05 -17.23
CA LYS A 424 -14.28 -44.77 -16.84
C LYS A 424 -14.78 -44.31 -15.46
N MET A 425 -16.09 -44.44 -15.20
CA MET A 425 -16.66 -44.12 -13.88
C MET A 425 -16.14 -45.07 -12.79
N ASP A 426 -16.10 -46.37 -13.05
CA ASP A 426 -15.56 -47.38 -12.12
C ASP A 426 -14.08 -47.12 -11.81
N PHE A 427 -13.27 -46.80 -12.83
CA PHE A 427 -11.86 -46.43 -12.65
C PHE A 427 -11.70 -45.15 -11.81
N GLN A 428 -12.56 -44.15 -12.01
CA GLN A 428 -12.54 -42.91 -11.21
C GLN A 428 -12.94 -43.20 -9.74
N ALA A 429 -13.98 -44.00 -9.51
CA ALA A 429 -14.40 -44.40 -8.17
C ALA A 429 -13.32 -45.20 -7.42
N GLU A 430 -12.71 -46.19 -8.09
CA GLU A 430 -11.59 -46.97 -7.55
C GLU A 430 -10.37 -46.08 -7.25
N ARG A 431 -10.08 -45.10 -8.11
CA ARG A 431 -9.01 -44.12 -7.88
C ARG A 431 -9.29 -43.26 -6.65
N GLU A 432 -10.48 -42.67 -6.54
CA GLU A 432 -10.86 -41.87 -5.36
C GLU A 432 -10.83 -42.69 -4.06
N ALA A 433 -11.25 -43.96 -4.12
CA ALA A 433 -11.15 -44.87 -2.98
C ALA A 433 -9.69 -45.12 -2.58
N ARG A 434 -8.79 -45.30 -3.54
CA ARG A 434 -7.35 -45.46 -3.28
C ARG A 434 -6.70 -44.19 -2.75
N GLU A 435 -7.08 -43.01 -3.26
CA GLU A 435 -6.59 -41.73 -2.75
C GLU A 435 -7.02 -41.53 -1.28
N LYS A 436 -8.28 -41.80 -0.92
CA LYS A 436 -8.76 -41.78 0.47
C LYS A 436 -8.04 -42.80 1.38
N LEU A 437 -7.75 -44.00 0.88
CA LEU A 437 -6.97 -44.99 1.63
C LEU A 437 -5.50 -44.56 1.81
N HIS A 438 -4.92 -43.87 0.82
CA HIS A 438 -3.57 -43.32 0.89
C HIS A 438 -3.49 -42.19 1.92
N GLU A 439 -4.46 -41.26 1.93
CA GLU A 439 -4.60 -40.22 2.95
C GLU A 439 -4.71 -40.81 4.36
N GLN A 440 -5.54 -41.84 4.55
CA GLN A 440 -5.68 -42.54 5.84
C GLN A 440 -4.37 -43.23 6.26
N ARG A 441 -3.67 -43.89 5.33
CA ARG A 441 -2.38 -44.52 5.58
C ARG A 441 -1.33 -43.48 6.01
N ASP A 442 -1.25 -42.36 5.30
CA ASP A 442 -0.28 -41.30 5.58
C ASP A 442 -0.57 -40.65 6.94
N HIS A 443 -1.84 -40.39 7.26
CA HIS A 443 -2.23 -39.90 8.58
C HIS A 443 -1.87 -40.88 9.72
N LEU A 444 -2.12 -42.18 9.54
CA LEU A 444 -1.70 -43.20 10.51
C LEU A 444 -0.17 -43.31 10.62
N GLN A 445 0.55 -43.14 9.52
CA GLN A 445 2.02 -43.15 9.51
C GLN A 445 2.58 -41.93 10.25
N GLU A 446 2.03 -40.73 10.04
CA GLU A 446 2.37 -39.53 10.83
C GLU A 446 2.12 -39.74 12.33
N GLN A 447 0.97 -40.32 12.70
CA GLN A 447 0.67 -40.66 14.10
C GLN A 447 1.71 -41.64 14.68
N LEU A 448 2.08 -42.69 13.93
CA LEU A 448 3.11 -43.64 14.36
C LEU A 448 4.48 -42.97 14.53
N GLU A 449 4.90 -42.11 13.60
CA GLU A 449 6.15 -41.36 13.74
C GLU A 449 6.11 -40.38 14.93
N GLN A 450 4.98 -39.72 15.20
CA GLN A 450 4.80 -38.87 16.39
C GLN A 450 4.94 -39.69 17.68
N LEU A 451 4.30 -40.87 17.75
CA LEU A 451 4.43 -41.79 18.89
C LEU A 451 5.87 -42.31 19.04
N GLN A 452 6.56 -42.65 17.94
CA GLN A 452 7.97 -43.06 17.97
C GLN A 452 8.88 -41.93 18.48
N ARG A 453 8.71 -40.69 17.99
CA ARG A 453 9.45 -39.51 18.47
C ARG A 453 9.19 -39.27 19.96
N ALA A 454 7.94 -39.43 20.42
CA ALA A 454 7.59 -39.30 21.83
C ALA A 454 8.22 -40.42 22.69
N PHE A 455 8.20 -41.67 22.22
CA PHE A 455 8.83 -42.81 22.89
C PHE A 455 10.35 -42.65 22.97
N GLU A 456 11.01 -42.24 21.88
CA GLU A 456 12.45 -41.93 21.88
C GLU A 456 12.80 -40.82 22.86
N LYS A 457 11.99 -39.75 22.92
CA LYS A 457 12.19 -38.67 23.88
C LYS A 457 12.06 -39.19 25.31
N LEU A 458 10.98 -39.92 25.62
CA LEU A 458 10.76 -40.48 26.96
C LEU A 458 11.87 -41.47 27.36
N LYS A 459 12.39 -42.25 26.40
CA LYS A 459 13.55 -43.12 26.60
C LYS A 459 14.82 -42.31 26.89
N LYS A 460 15.10 -41.25 26.13
CA LYS A 460 16.23 -40.33 26.39
C LYS A 460 16.11 -39.67 27.77
N ASP A 461 14.92 -39.21 28.14
CA ASP A 461 14.64 -38.61 29.45
C ASP A 461 14.81 -39.63 30.59
N SER A 462 14.38 -40.88 30.39
CA SER A 462 14.60 -42.00 31.31
C SER A 462 16.08 -42.38 31.43
N ASP A 463 16.83 -42.44 30.32
CA ASP A 463 18.27 -42.73 30.31
C ASP A 463 19.06 -41.61 31.01
N VAL A 464 18.65 -40.34 30.83
CA VAL A 464 19.22 -39.19 31.55
C VAL A 464 18.89 -39.26 33.04
N ALA A 465 17.65 -39.58 33.42
CA ALA A 465 17.26 -39.75 34.82
C ALA A 465 17.99 -40.93 35.49
N ALA A 466 18.19 -42.04 34.78
CA ALA A 466 18.97 -43.18 35.24
C ALA A 466 20.44 -42.82 35.43
N ARG A 467 21.06 -42.12 34.46
CA ARG A 467 22.43 -41.59 34.58
C ARG A 467 22.57 -40.60 35.74
N ALA A 468 21.60 -39.70 35.92
CA ALA A 468 21.58 -38.75 37.03
C ALA A 468 21.53 -39.45 38.39
N ARG A 469 20.69 -40.49 38.54
CA ARG A 469 20.66 -41.33 39.76
C ARG A 469 21.97 -42.08 39.98
N ILE A 470 22.58 -42.61 38.93
CA ILE A 470 23.88 -43.29 39.02
C ILE A 470 24.98 -42.30 39.44
N GLU A 471 25.00 -41.09 38.89
CA GLU A 471 25.96 -40.05 39.26
C GLU A 471 25.71 -39.48 40.67
N GLU A 472 24.46 -39.37 41.11
CA GLU A 472 24.11 -39.03 42.48
C GLU A 472 24.58 -40.09 43.48
N MET A 473 24.39 -41.38 43.15
CA MET A 473 24.96 -42.50 43.92
C MET A 473 26.49 -42.49 43.87
N ARG A 474 27.10 -42.18 42.72
CA ARG A 474 28.56 -42.05 42.58
C ARG A 474 29.10 -40.91 43.45
N ASN A 475 28.43 -39.77 43.49
CA ASN A 475 28.82 -38.63 44.32
C ASN A 475 28.68 -38.95 45.83
N ARG A 476 27.61 -39.64 46.24
CA ARG A 476 27.47 -40.17 47.61
C ARG A 476 28.58 -41.15 48.01
N HIS A 477 29.20 -41.84 47.05
CA HIS A 477 30.28 -42.79 47.30
C HIS A 477 31.69 -42.23 47.00
N SER A 478 31.84 -41.17 46.21
CA SER A 478 33.13 -40.54 45.92
C SER A 478 33.69 -39.78 47.13
N ASP A 479 32.82 -39.21 47.95
CA ASP A 479 33.20 -38.59 49.23
C ASP A 479 33.57 -39.65 50.30
N ASN A 480 33.25 -40.93 50.07
CA ASN A 480 33.44 -42.01 51.05
C ASN A 480 34.41 -43.12 50.62
N PHE A 481 34.92 -43.13 49.38
CA PHE A 481 35.87 -44.16 48.89
C PHE A 481 37.08 -43.60 48.11
N ARG A 482 37.78 -42.63 48.73
CA ARG A 482 39.21 -42.44 48.46
C ARG A 482 40.04 -43.51 49.21
N GLY A 483 40.03 -44.76 48.74
CA GLY A 483 40.92 -45.80 49.26
C GLY A 483 40.53 -47.25 48.94
N GLY A 484 41.49 -48.04 48.43
CA GLY A 484 41.36 -49.49 48.21
C GLY A 484 40.62 -49.86 46.90
N GLY A 485 41.16 -50.64 45.97
CA GLY A 485 42.45 -51.34 45.95
C GLY A 485 42.35 -52.84 46.21
N ALA A 486 41.63 -53.57 45.35
CA ALA A 486 41.72 -55.02 45.05
C ALA A 486 40.71 -55.27 43.90
N GLN A 487 40.98 -55.89 42.74
CA GLN A 487 41.88 -56.98 42.38
C GLN A 487 41.56 -58.32 43.06
N LEU A 488 40.64 -59.11 42.49
CA LEU A 488 40.69 -60.58 42.50
C LEU A 488 39.93 -61.19 41.28
N VAL A 489 40.71 -61.89 40.44
CA VAL A 489 40.50 -63.26 39.91
C VAL A 489 39.24 -63.61 39.09
N ALA A 490 39.50 -64.11 37.88
CA ALA A 490 38.59 -64.88 37.02
C ALA A 490 39.22 -66.23 36.64
N TYR A 491 38.42 -67.30 36.53
CA TYR A 491 38.76 -68.62 35.96
C TYR A 491 37.46 -69.48 35.81
N PRO A 492 37.37 -70.57 35.00
CA PRO A 492 36.91 -70.45 33.61
C PRO A 492 35.75 -71.39 33.21
N GLY A 493 35.22 -71.19 32.00
CA GLY A 493 34.47 -72.19 31.21
C GLY A 493 34.77 -71.99 29.72
N ASN A 494 35.14 -73.04 28.98
CA ASN A 494 35.95 -72.92 27.75
C ASN A 494 35.36 -73.64 26.52
N GLN A 495 35.68 -73.09 25.33
CA GLN A 495 35.39 -73.44 23.91
C GLN A 495 34.65 -72.28 23.22
N GLY A 496 35.11 -71.67 22.13
CA GLY A 496 36.27 -71.88 21.24
C GLY A 496 36.22 -70.83 20.10
N PRO A 497 37.30 -70.64 19.31
CA PRO A 497 37.87 -69.30 19.08
C PRO A 497 37.61 -68.71 17.64
N TYR A 498 38.04 -67.51 17.19
CA TYR A 498 39.28 -66.73 17.40
C TYR A 498 39.10 -65.19 17.19
N ALA A 499 39.97 -64.39 17.84
CA ALA A 499 40.43 -62.98 17.65
C ALA A 499 39.66 -61.95 16.77
N GLN A 500 39.34 -60.70 17.18
CA GLN A 500 40.21 -59.52 17.53
C GLN A 500 41.03 -58.97 16.32
N ASN A 501 41.17 -57.65 16.04
CA ASN A 501 41.10 -56.42 16.87
C ASN A 501 40.81 -55.10 16.09
N LEU A 502 40.17 -54.14 16.78
CA LEU A 502 40.40 -52.66 16.88
C LEU A 502 40.66 -51.71 15.67
N VAL A 503 39.72 -50.73 15.54
CA VAL A 503 39.89 -49.25 15.44
C VAL A 503 40.65 -48.58 14.27
N ALA A 504 39.93 -47.80 13.44
CA ALA A 504 40.28 -46.43 13.00
C ALA A 504 39.08 -45.67 12.35
N TYR A 505 38.97 -44.36 12.59
CA TYR A 505 38.10 -43.37 11.90
C TYR A 505 38.85 -42.78 10.67
N PRO A 506 38.21 -42.00 9.75
CA PRO A 506 36.92 -42.19 9.09
C PRO A 506 37.16 -42.19 7.54
N PRO A 507 36.85 -41.19 6.66
CA PRO A 507 36.01 -39.98 6.68
C PRO A 507 34.74 -40.06 5.78
N ASN A 508 33.88 -39.03 5.88
CA ASN A 508 32.88 -38.63 4.89
C ASN A 508 33.55 -37.61 3.91
N PRO A 509 33.05 -37.34 2.68
CA PRO A 509 31.99 -36.32 2.60
C PRO A 509 31.00 -36.42 1.42
N LEU A 510 29.82 -35.79 1.62
CA LEU A 510 28.97 -35.25 0.56
C LEU A 510 29.74 -34.19 -0.27
N PRO A 511 29.20 -33.82 -1.45
CA PRO A 511 28.74 -32.42 -1.50
C PRO A 511 27.33 -32.23 -2.08
N TYR A 512 26.68 -31.21 -1.54
CA TYR A 512 25.58 -30.47 -2.17
C TYR A 512 26.01 -29.91 -3.54
N ALA A 513 25.04 -29.72 -4.46
CA ALA A 513 24.60 -28.41 -4.98
C ALA A 513 24.20 -28.40 -6.47
N GLN A 514 23.02 -27.85 -6.72
CA GLN A 514 22.67 -26.87 -7.78
C GLN A 514 23.11 -27.12 -9.25
N ASN A 515 22.08 -27.37 -10.08
CA ASN A 515 21.69 -26.57 -11.28
C ASN A 515 22.73 -25.51 -11.76
N PRO A 516 23.08 -25.42 -13.07
CA PRO A 516 22.07 -24.99 -14.05
C PRO A 516 22.20 -25.52 -15.50
N GLY A 517 21.09 -25.45 -16.26
CA GLY A 517 21.15 -24.96 -17.65
C GLY A 517 21.23 -25.95 -18.82
N ASN A 518 20.06 -26.35 -19.32
CA ASN A 518 19.58 -26.15 -20.71
C ASN A 518 20.34 -26.67 -21.97
N PHE A 519 19.54 -27.10 -22.97
CA PHE A 519 19.84 -27.39 -24.40
C PHE A 519 20.37 -28.78 -24.87
N HIS A 520 19.42 -29.55 -25.43
CA HIS A 520 19.40 -30.21 -26.75
C HIS A 520 20.28 -31.44 -27.12
N MET A 521 19.56 -32.52 -27.50
CA MET A 521 19.78 -33.47 -28.62
C MET A 521 21.14 -34.14 -28.85
N HIS A 522 21.17 -35.49 -28.82
CA HIS A 522 21.26 -36.28 -30.07
C HIS A 522 20.99 -37.79 -29.91
N GLN A 523 20.56 -38.43 -30.99
CA GLN A 523 20.55 -39.88 -31.20
C GLN A 523 21.98 -40.41 -31.44
N GLY A 524 22.29 -41.66 -31.07
CA GLY A 524 23.54 -42.33 -31.49
C GLY A 524 23.81 -43.68 -30.81
N ALA A 525 23.64 -44.78 -31.54
CA ALA A 525 23.74 -46.17 -31.09
C ALA A 525 25.15 -46.69 -30.71
N GLY A 526 25.22 -47.74 -29.88
CA GLY A 526 26.16 -48.86 -30.09
C GLY A 526 26.92 -49.44 -28.86
N GLY A 527 26.76 -50.75 -28.61
CA GLY A 527 27.68 -51.58 -27.79
C GLY A 527 27.09 -52.13 -26.47
N ARG A 528 26.25 -53.18 -26.50
CA ARG A 528 26.59 -54.62 -26.39
C ARG A 528 27.20 -55.11 -25.05
N ALA A 529 26.33 -55.80 -24.30
CA ALA A 529 26.52 -57.14 -23.69
C ALA A 529 27.42 -57.26 -22.42
N ASN A 530 27.15 -58.15 -21.46
CA ASN A 530 26.20 -59.27 -21.44
C ASN A 530 25.73 -59.56 -19.99
N GLU A 531 24.44 -59.40 -19.69
CA GLU A 531 23.77 -60.05 -18.55
C GLU A 531 22.62 -60.89 -19.14
N GLU A 532 22.37 -62.07 -18.58
CA GLU A 532 21.57 -63.12 -19.20
C GLU A 532 20.11 -62.69 -19.41
N GLN A 533 19.80 -62.28 -20.64
CA GLN A 533 18.48 -61.84 -21.06
C GLN A 533 17.53 -63.06 -21.15
N PRO A 534 16.31 -63.01 -20.59
CA PRO A 534 15.40 -64.15 -20.64
C PRO A 534 15.04 -64.51 -22.08
N ASP A 535 15.01 -65.81 -22.37
CA ASP A 535 14.83 -66.33 -23.73
C ASP A 535 13.34 -66.22 -24.14
N PHE A 536 12.94 -65.06 -24.68
CA PHE A 536 11.54 -64.71 -25.01
C PHE A 536 11.01 -65.50 -26.21
N CYS A 537 10.63 -66.75 -25.97
CA CYS A 537 10.17 -67.69 -27.00
C CYS A 537 8.64 -67.90 -26.93
N CYS A 538 7.95 -67.85 -28.07
CA CYS A 538 6.53 -68.23 -28.15
C CYS A 538 6.38 -69.74 -27.95
N PRO A 539 5.58 -70.23 -26.97
CA PRO A 539 5.48 -71.66 -26.69
C PRO A 539 4.76 -72.47 -27.79
N LYS A 540 3.97 -71.83 -28.68
CA LYS A 540 3.22 -72.51 -29.76
C LYS A 540 4.09 -72.77 -31.00
N CYS A 541 4.96 -71.83 -31.37
CA CYS A 541 5.75 -71.87 -32.62
C CYS A 541 7.28 -71.76 -32.41
N GLN A 542 7.75 -71.58 -31.18
CA GLN A 542 9.16 -71.37 -30.80
C GLN A 542 9.83 -70.14 -31.44
N TYR A 543 9.04 -69.17 -31.93
CA TYR A 543 9.56 -67.88 -32.39
C TYR A 543 10.27 -67.14 -31.25
N LYS A 544 11.55 -66.80 -31.45
CA LYS A 544 12.35 -65.97 -30.54
C LYS A 544 12.09 -64.50 -30.82
N ALA A 545 11.42 -63.83 -29.91
CA ALA A 545 11.24 -62.39 -29.92
C ALA A 545 12.47 -61.69 -29.29
N PRO A 546 12.82 -60.47 -29.72
CA PRO A 546 13.91 -59.69 -29.12
C PRO A 546 13.55 -59.12 -27.74
N ASP A 547 12.26 -58.98 -27.43
CA ASP A 547 11.73 -58.42 -26.19
C ASP A 547 10.31 -58.95 -25.87
N MET A 548 9.83 -58.65 -24.66
CA MET A 548 8.51 -59.11 -24.16
C MET A 548 7.33 -58.56 -24.95
N ASP A 549 7.41 -57.31 -25.41
CA ASP A 549 6.28 -56.65 -26.10
C ASP A 549 6.07 -57.28 -27.47
N THR A 550 7.15 -57.52 -28.23
CA THR A 550 7.08 -58.28 -29.49
C THR A 550 6.61 -59.71 -29.25
N LEU A 551 7.02 -60.35 -28.14
CA LEU A 551 6.51 -61.67 -27.77
C LEU A 551 5.00 -61.63 -27.49
N GLN A 552 4.50 -60.66 -26.74
CA GLN A 552 3.07 -60.55 -26.42
C GLN A 552 2.22 -60.33 -27.66
N ILE A 553 2.62 -59.41 -28.55
CA ILE A 553 1.92 -59.18 -29.83
C ILE A 553 1.89 -60.47 -30.65
N HIS A 554 3.06 -61.11 -30.83
CA HIS A 554 3.16 -62.34 -31.60
C HIS A 554 2.35 -63.49 -30.96
N VAL A 555 2.37 -63.66 -29.65
CA VAL A 555 1.59 -64.69 -28.95
C VAL A 555 0.08 -64.43 -29.10
N MET A 556 -0.35 -63.17 -29.11
CA MET A 556 -1.76 -62.80 -29.27
C MET A 556 -2.29 -63.13 -30.67
N GLU A 557 -1.49 -62.91 -31.71
CA GLU A 557 -1.80 -63.32 -33.09
C GLU A 557 -1.62 -64.83 -33.30
N CYS A 558 -0.58 -65.42 -32.70
CA CYS A 558 -0.22 -66.82 -32.92
C CYS A 558 -1.15 -67.78 -32.16
N ILE A 559 -1.79 -67.39 -31.06
CA ILE A 559 -2.71 -68.27 -30.31
C ILE A 559 -4.09 -68.41 -30.99
N GLN A 560 -4.50 -67.45 -31.82
CA GLN A 560 -5.61 -67.63 -32.77
C GLN A 560 -5.33 -68.76 -33.78
#